data_AF-A0A453EQU0-F1
#
_entry.id   AF-A0A453EQU0-F1
#
_cell.length_a   1.000
_cell.length_b   1.000
_cell.length_c   1.000
_cell.angle_alpha   90.00
_cell.angle_beta   90.00
_cell.angle_gamma   90.00
#
_symmetry.space_group_name_H-M   'P 1'
#
loop_
_entity.id
_entity.type
_entity.pdbx_description
1 polymer ?
#
loop_
_entity_poly.entity_id
_entity_poly.type
_entity_poly.pdbx_seq_one_letter_code
_entity_poly.pdbx_strand_id
1 'polypeptide(L)'
;MQLVIFEGQSGSETHTIPPEPERAPHIEAPIVEDDDESMALDESDSSDEDSDYDIYNIEPDPGLRTPISSYDVNDQDSVRRAYIGLGRCKPKMRKKDFPQHDCGGKRRFQTVLFDEYKWLEYSVDKDVAF
;
A
#
# COMPACT_ATOMS: atom_id res chain seq x y z
N MET A 1 36.34 39.36 12.36
CA MET A 1 34.89 39.52 12.55
C MET A 1 34.47 38.46 13.55
N GLN A 2 33.87 38.90 14.66
CA GLN A 2 33.58 38.10 15.86
C GLN A 2 32.44 37.10 15.59
N LEU A 3 32.50 35.91 16.22
CA LEU A 3 31.46 34.88 16.18
C LEU A 3 30.20 35.30 16.95
N VAL A 4 29.04 34.82 16.51
CA VAL A 4 27.84 34.67 17.36
C VAL A 4 27.38 33.22 17.34
N ILE A 5 27.40 32.58 18.50
CA ILE A 5 26.84 31.26 18.78
C ILE A 5 25.56 31.54 19.58
N PHE A 6 24.43 30.98 19.16
CA PHE A 6 23.19 31.01 19.94
C PHE A 6 23.03 29.66 20.65
N GLU A 7 23.23 29.66 21.96
CA GLU A 7 22.72 28.62 22.86
C GLU A 7 21.29 29.00 23.28
N GLY A 8 20.33 28.12 23.00
CA GLY A 8 18.94 28.22 23.46
C GLY A 8 18.68 27.19 24.56
N GLN A 9 18.15 27.66 25.68
CA GLN A 9 18.05 26.96 26.97
C GLN A 9 16.86 25.99 27.09
N SER A 10 17.09 24.98 27.92
CA SER A 10 16.21 24.06 28.64
C SER A 10 14.76 24.49 28.93
N GLY A 11 13.82 23.56 28.73
CA GLY A 11 12.48 23.56 29.33
C GLY A 11 11.92 22.14 29.40
N SER A 12 11.83 21.59 30.61
CA SER A 12 11.16 20.31 30.92
C SER A 12 9.71 20.58 31.28
N GLU A 13 8.75 20.07 30.51
CA GLU A 13 7.33 20.11 30.87
C GLU A 13 6.81 18.69 31.17
N THR A 14 6.57 18.43 32.45
CA THR A 14 5.77 17.30 32.93
C THR A 14 4.30 17.69 32.91
N HIS A 15 3.50 17.10 32.01
CA HIS A 15 2.06 17.31 31.99
C HIS A 15 1.39 16.49 33.11
N THR A 16 1.18 17.11 34.26
CA THR A 16 0.29 16.65 35.33
C THR A 16 -1.16 16.93 34.95
N ILE A 17 -2.02 15.92 34.95
CA ILE A 17 -3.48 16.06 34.74
C ILE A 17 -4.14 16.36 36.10
N PRO A 18 -4.87 17.48 36.27
CA PRO A 18 -5.69 17.73 37.45
C PRO A 18 -7.08 17.05 37.32
N PRO A 19 -7.73 16.64 38.43
CA PRO A 19 -8.97 15.87 38.42
C PRO A 19 -10.23 16.73 38.24
N GLU A 20 -11.20 16.27 37.45
CA GLU A 20 -12.57 16.83 37.37
C GLU A 20 -13.59 15.98 38.15
N PRO A 21 -14.67 16.59 38.70
CA PRO A 21 -15.38 16.16 39.89
C PRO A 21 -16.54 15.18 39.67
N GLU A 22 -16.87 14.45 40.75
CA GLU A 22 -17.97 13.50 40.87
C GLU A 22 -19.36 14.10 40.58
N ARG A 23 -20.19 13.35 39.84
CA ARG A 23 -21.66 13.48 39.87
C ARG A 23 -22.31 12.10 39.78
N ALA A 24 -23.00 11.71 40.85
CA ALA A 24 -23.93 10.57 40.91
C ALA A 24 -25.39 11.08 40.79
N PRO A 25 -26.46 10.24 40.67
CA PRO A 25 -26.61 8.96 39.97
C PRO A 25 -27.94 8.83 39.13
N HIS A 26 -28.05 7.73 38.35
CA HIS A 26 -29.21 7.01 37.74
C HIS A 26 -30.44 7.77 37.16
N ILE A 27 -30.73 7.55 35.86
CA ILE A 27 -32.08 7.27 35.32
C ILE A 27 -31.91 6.36 34.08
N GLU A 28 -32.39 5.11 34.15
CA GLU A 28 -32.53 4.22 32.98
C GLU A 28 -33.66 4.74 32.08
N ALA A 29 -33.37 4.90 30.78
CA ALA A 29 -34.39 5.21 29.78
C ALA A 29 -35.07 3.91 29.32
N PRO A 30 -36.40 3.93 29.08
CA PRO A 30 -37.15 2.75 28.67
C PRO A 30 -36.71 2.27 27.30
N ILE A 31 -36.42 0.97 27.22
CA ILE A 31 -36.08 0.25 26.00
C ILE A 31 -37.35 0.20 25.14
N VAL A 32 -37.40 0.98 24.07
CA VAL A 32 -38.40 0.83 23.02
C VAL A 32 -37.84 -0.21 22.06
N GLU A 33 -38.56 -1.31 21.90
CA GLU A 33 -38.27 -2.33 20.89
C GLU A 33 -38.73 -1.78 19.53
N ASP A 34 -37.78 -1.44 18.67
CA ASP A 34 -38.02 -1.13 17.26
C ASP A 34 -37.57 -2.33 16.42
N ASP A 35 -38.48 -2.74 15.53
CA ASP A 35 -38.44 -3.88 14.63
C ASP A 35 -37.11 -4.07 13.86
N ASP A 36 -36.60 -5.31 13.91
CA ASP A 36 -35.50 -5.82 13.08
C ASP A 36 -36.01 -6.05 11.65
N GLU A 37 -36.09 -4.97 10.86
CA GLU A 37 -36.37 -5.06 9.43
C GLU A 37 -35.08 -5.47 8.70
N SER A 38 -34.95 -6.76 8.46
CA SER A 38 -33.83 -7.38 7.74
C SER A 38 -33.69 -6.82 6.31
N MET A 39 -32.82 -5.85 6.12
CA MET A 39 -32.35 -5.42 4.80
C MET A 39 -31.51 -6.54 4.17
N ALA A 40 -32.13 -7.33 3.29
CA ALA A 40 -31.42 -8.28 2.46
C ALA A 40 -30.47 -7.49 1.55
N LEU A 41 -29.19 -7.46 1.90
CA LEU A 41 -28.12 -7.03 1.01
C LEU A 41 -28.10 -8.04 -0.15
N ASP A 42 -28.53 -7.60 -1.33
CA ASP A 42 -28.30 -8.35 -2.55
C ASP A 42 -26.81 -8.27 -2.86
N GLU A 43 -26.07 -9.26 -2.36
CA GLU A 43 -24.70 -9.52 -2.79
C GLU A 43 -24.74 -9.94 -4.27
N SER A 44 -24.87 -8.96 -5.16
CA SER A 44 -24.58 -9.13 -6.58
C SER A 44 -23.06 -9.18 -6.68
N ASP A 45 -22.54 -10.39 -6.51
CA ASP A 45 -21.19 -10.80 -6.90
C ASP A 45 -21.09 -10.63 -8.42
N SER A 46 -20.84 -9.39 -8.86
CA SER A 46 -20.50 -9.08 -10.26
C SER A 46 -19.10 -9.62 -10.49
N SER A 47 -19.05 -10.90 -10.82
CA SER A 47 -17.88 -11.63 -11.26
C SER A 47 -17.47 -11.12 -12.66
N ASP A 48 -16.96 -9.88 -12.74
CA ASP A 48 -16.45 -9.25 -13.98
C ASP A 48 -14.99 -8.82 -13.86
N GLU A 49 -14.29 -9.17 -12.78
CA GLU A 49 -12.87 -8.83 -12.56
C GLU A 49 -11.93 -9.50 -13.57
N ASP A 50 -12.35 -10.58 -14.23
CA ASP A 50 -11.55 -11.28 -15.25
C ASP A 50 -11.64 -10.65 -16.66
N SER A 51 -12.55 -9.68 -16.89
CA SER A 51 -12.73 -9.10 -18.23
C SER A 51 -11.73 -7.97 -18.55
N ASP A 52 -11.45 -7.10 -17.58
CA ASP A 52 -10.60 -5.92 -17.79
C ASP A 52 -9.11 -6.30 -18.00
N TYR A 53 -8.65 -7.39 -17.38
CA TYR A 53 -7.26 -7.83 -17.51
C TYR A 53 -6.91 -8.24 -18.96
N ASP A 54 -7.80 -8.99 -19.60
CA ASP A 54 -7.64 -9.48 -20.97
C ASP A 54 -7.89 -8.34 -21.99
N ILE A 55 -8.82 -7.42 -21.69
CA ILE A 55 -9.13 -6.25 -22.52
C ILE A 55 -7.88 -5.40 -22.79
N TYR A 56 -7.10 -5.10 -21.74
CA TYR A 56 -5.95 -4.19 -21.86
C TYR A 56 -4.63 -4.92 -22.09
N ASN A 57 -4.61 -6.26 -22.20
CA ASN A 57 -3.40 -7.08 -22.28
C ASN A 57 -2.35 -6.65 -21.24
N ILE A 58 -2.77 -6.59 -19.98
CA ILE A 58 -1.98 -6.02 -18.91
C ILE A 58 -0.71 -6.85 -18.66
N GLU A 59 0.45 -6.20 -18.79
CA GLU A 59 1.74 -6.83 -18.52
C GLU A 59 2.08 -6.79 -17.02
N PRO A 60 2.31 -7.95 -16.37
CA PRO A 60 2.68 -8.01 -14.96
C PRO A 60 4.09 -7.50 -14.68
N ASP A 61 5.04 -7.69 -15.60
CA ASP A 61 6.42 -7.26 -15.37
C ASP A 61 6.49 -5.72 -15.29
N PRO A 62 6.95 -5.13 -14.16
CA PRO A 62 6.97 -3.68 -13.97
C PRO A 62 7.88 -2.97 -14.97
N GLY A 63 8.90 -3.67 -15.48
CA GLY A 63 9.78 -3.14 -16.50
C GLY A 63 9.12 -3.10 -17.87
N LEU A 64 8.21 -4.02 -18.17
CA LEU A 64 7.51 -4.05 -19.47
C LEU A 64 6.16 -3.32 -19.43
N ARG A 65 5.71 -2.94 -18.23
CA ARG A 65 4.45 -2.23 -18.00
C ARG A 65 4.35 -0.94 -18.81
N THR A 66 3.25 -0.81 -19.54
CA THR A 66 2.86 0.42 -20.23
C THR A 66 2.47 1.51 -19.20
N PRO A 67 3.01 2.74 -19.31
CA PRO A 67 2.62 3.83 -18.41
C PRO A 67 1.12 4.11 -18.45
N ILE A 68 0.49 4.35 -17.29
CA ILE A 68 -0.97 4.63 -17.23
C ILE A 68 -1.34 5.83 -18.13
N SER A 69 -0.46 6.83 -18.25
CA SER A 69 -0.70 8.01 -19.07
C SER A 69 -0.79 7.77 -20.58
N SER A 70 -0.35 6.60 -21.09
CA SER A 70 -0.46 6.30 -22.53
C SER A 70 -1.78 5.67 -22.93
N TYR A 71 -2.65 5.31 -21.97
CA TYR A 71 -4.02 4.87 -22.24
C TYR A 71 -4.97 6.07 -22.38
N ASP A 72 -6.10 5.87 -23.06
CA ASP A 72 -7.15 6.89 -23.16
C ASP A 72 -7.63 7.32 -21.78
N VAL A 73 -7.94 8.60 -21.60
CA VAL A 73 -8.34 9.17 -20.30
C VAL A 73 -9.50 8.42 -19.67
N ASN A 74 -10.43 7.87 -20.47
CA ASN A 74 -11.56 7.10 -19.98
C ASN A 74 -11.17 5.69 -19.50
N ASP A 75 -10.07 5.13 -20.00
CA ASP A 75 -9.59 3.78 -19.69
C ASP A 75 -8.56 3.74 -18.56
N GLN A 76 -7.91 4.87 -18.26
CA GLN A 76 -6.82 4.93 -17.28
C GLN A 76 -7.20 4.40 -15.89
N ASP A 77 -8.45 4.61 -15.48
CA ASP A 77 -8.92 4.12 -14.19
C ASP A 77 -9.11 2.60 -14.18
N SER A 78 -9.75 2.04 -15.21
CA SER A 78 -9.90 0.59 -15.36
C SER A 78 -8.53 -0.09 -15.45
N VAL A 79 -7.59 0.47 -16.20
CA VAL A 79 -6.21 -0.02 -16.26
C VAL A 79 -5.52 0.03 -14.89
N ARG A 80 -5.72 1.11 -14.11
CA ARG A 80 -5.16 1.20 -12.75
C ARG A 80 -5.73 0.13 -11.84
N ARG A 81 -7.04 -0.10 -11.90
CA ARG A 81 -7.73 -1.15 -11.13
C ARG A 81 -7.21 -2.54 -11.52
N ALA A 82 -7.06 -2.81 -12.82
CA ALA A 82 -6.49 -4.06 -13.32
C ALA A 82 -5.05 -4.29 -12.82
N TYR A 83 -4.19 -3.26 -12.84
CA TYR A 83 -2.83 -3.37 -12.28
C TYR A 83 -2.82 -3.63 -10.77
N ILE A 84 -3.77 -3.06 -10.01
CA ILE A 84 -3.92 -3.32 -8.58
C ILE A 84 -4.41 -4.75 -8.34
N GLY A 85 -5.40 -5.21 -9.12
CA GLY A 85 -5.97 -6.56 -9.03
C GLY A 85 -4.96 -7.67 -9.31
N LEU A 86 -4.04 -7.43 -10.25
CA LEU A 86 -2.93 -8.35 -10.54
C LEU A 86 -1.97 -8.54 -9.34
N GLY A 87 -1.95 -7.56 -8.44
CA GLY A 87 -1.09 -7.55 -7.28
C GLY A 87 0.38 -7.33 -7.63
N ARG A 88 1.25 -7.68 -6.67
CA ARG A 88 2.69 -7.41 -6.76
C ARG A 88 3.36 -8.34 -7.75
N CYS A 89 4.17 -7.76 -8.63
CA CYS A 89 5.04 -8.56 -9.48
C CYS A 89 6.23 -9.09 -8.67
N LYS A 90 6.12 -10.35 -8.23
CA LYS A 90 7.21 -11.12 -7.62
C LYS A 90 7.58 -12.28 -8.53
N PRO A 91 8.72 -12.22 -9.24
CA PRO A 91 9.19 -13.33 -10.06
C PRO A 91 9.38 -14.59 -9.21
N LYS A 92 8.88 -15.73 -9.69
CA LYS A 92 9.01 -17.04 -9.02
C LYS A 92 10.42 -17.67 -9.19
N MET A 93 11.44 -16.85 -9.40
CA MET A 93 12.83 -17.30 -9.59
C MET A 93 13.54 -17.51 -8.24
N ARG A 94 14.46 -18.48 -8.20
CA ARG A 94 15.35 -18.61 -7.04
C ARG A 94 16.47 -17.59 -7.15
N LYS A 95 17.06 -17.19 -6.02
CA LYS A 95 18.23 -16.27 -5.96
C LYS A 95 19.34 -16.59 -6.97
N LYS A 96 19.59 -17.87 -7.24
CA LYS A 96 20.63 -18.32 -8.18
C LYS A 96 20.31 -18.07 -9.66
N ASP A 97 19.03 -17.89 -9.99
CA ASP A 97 18.54 -17.72 -11.36
C ASP A 97 18.57 -16.24 -11.77
N PHE A 98 18.55 -15.31 -10.80
CA PHE A 98 18.71 -13.89 -11.08
C PHE A 98 20.07 -13.62 -11.75
N PRO A 99 20.12 -12.76 -12.77
CA PRO A 99 21.36 -12.51 -13.49
C PRO A 99 22.39 -11.83 -12.57
N GLN A 100 23.66 -12.00 -12.94
CA GLN A 100 24.79 -11.56 -12.14
C GLN A 100 25.66 -10.61 -12.95
N HIS A 101 25.87 -9.42 -12.41
CA HIS A 101 26.65 -8.36 -13.02
C HIS A 101 27.92 -8.09 -12.25
N ASP A 102 28.90 -7.50 -12.94
CA ASP A 102 30.12 -7.02 -12.29
C ASP A 102 29.93 -5.55 -11.88
N CYS A 103 29.89 -5.32 -10.57
CA CYS A 103 29.74 -3.99 -9.99
C CYS A 103 30.67 -3.87 -8.76
N GLY A 104 31.98 -3.90 -9.05
CA GLY A 104 33.02 -4.01 -8.02
C GLY A 104 33.10 -5.44 -7.46
N GLY A 105 32.85 -6.43 -8.32
CA GLY A 105 32.63 -7.83 -7.97
C GLY A 105 31.30 -8.34 -8.51
N LYS A 106 31.19 -9.67 -8.59
CA LYS A 106 30.00 -10.34 -9.15
C LYS A 106 28.81 -10.27 -8.18
N ARG A 107 27.85 -9.37 -8.41
CA ARG A 107 26.63 -9.22 -7.59
C ARG A 107 25.36 -9.52 -8.39
N ARG A 108 24.27 -9.82 -7.68
CA ARG A 108 22.96 -10.18 -8.23
C ARG A 108 21.86 -9.67 -7.31
N PHE A 109 20.63 -9.60 -7.82
CA PHE A 109 19.47 -9.26 -7.00
C PHE A 109 19.30 -10.25 -5.84
N GLN A 110 18.88 -9.73 -4.68
CA GLN A 110 18.71 -10.51 -3.47
C GLN A 110 17.22 -10.67 -3.14
N THR A 111 16.73 -11.91 -3.21
CA THR A 111 15.31 -12.21 -2.95
C THR A 111 14.84 -11.85 -1.55
N VAL A 112 15.75 -11.76 -0.56
CA VAL A 112 15.43 -11.31 0.82
C VAL A 112 14.87 -9.89 0.85
N LEU A 113 15.18 -9.06 -0.16
CA LEU A 113 14.64 -7.71 -0.27
C LEU A 113 13.13 -7.71 -0.49
N PHE A 114 12.54 -8.79 -1.05
CA PHE A 114 11.08 -8.90 -1.18
C PHE A 114 10.35 -9.09 0.15
N ASP A 115 11.05 -9.60 1.16
CA ASP A 115 10.50 -9.81 2.50
C ASP A 115 10.61 -8.53 3.32
N GLU A 116 11.71 -7.79 3.17
CA GLU A 116 11.94 -6.50 3.81
C GLU A 116 11.07 -5.39 3.21
N TYR A 117 11.09 -5.29 1.88
CA TYR A 117 10.37 -4.26 1.14
C TYR A 117 9.17 -4.88 0.46
N LYS A 118 8.05 -4.78 1.16
CA LYS A 118 6.75 -5.20 0.63
C LYS A 118 6.52 -4.62 -0.76
N TRP A 119 6.76 -3.32 -0.96
CA TRP A 119 6.51 -2.59 -2.22
C TRP A 119 7.52 -2.84 -3.34
N LEU A 120 8.60 -3.59 -3.09
CA LEU A 120 9.63 -3.82 -4.09
C LEU A 120 9.16 -4.82 -5.14
N GLU A 121 9.32 -4.45 -6.40
CA GLU A 121 9.06 -5.31 -7.55
C GLU A 121 10.34 -5.50 -8.35
N TYR A 122 10.40 -6.52 -9.20
CA TYR A 122 11.56 -6.78 -10.03
C TYR A 122 11.16 -7.21 -11.42
N SER A 123 11.77 -6.58 -12.42
CA SER A 123 11.64 -6.94 -13.82
C SER A 123 12.71 -7.95 -14.18
N VAL A 124 12.30 -9.11 -14.68
CA VAL A 124 13.25 -10.14 -15.14
C VAL A 124 13.83 -9.71 -16.49
N ASP A 125 13.01 -9.15 -17.36
CA ASP A 125 13.43 -8.69 -18.69
C ASP A 125 14.44 -7.54 -18.61
N LYS A 126 14.23 -6.58 -17.69
CA LYS A 126 15.15 -5.45 -17.53
C LYS A 126 16.28 -5.71 -16.54
N ASP A 127 16.16 -6.74 -15.70
CA ASP A 127 17.06 -7.01 -14.58
C ASP A 127 17.25 -5.78 -13.65
N VAL A 128 16.12 -5.18 -13.27
CA VAL A 128 16.09 -3.99 -12.42
C VAL A 128 14.90 -4.09 -11.46
N ALA A 129 15.10 -3.58 -10.24
CA ALA A 129 14.04 -3.47 -9.24
C ALA A 129 13.31 -2.12 -9.34
N PHE A 130 12.02 -2.12 -9.07
CA PHE A 130 11.11 -0.97 -9.13
C PHE A 130 10.48 -0.71 -7.75
#